data_AF-A0A955F631-F1
#
_entry.id   AF-A0A955F631-F1
#
_cell.length_a   1.000
_cell.length_b   1.000
_cell.length_c   1.000
_cell.angle_alpha   90.00
_cell.angle_beta   90.00
_cell.angle_gamma   90.00
#
_symmetry.space_group_name_H-M   'P 1'
#
loop_
_entity.id
_entity.type
_entity.pdbx_description
1 polymer ?
#
loop_
_entity_poly.entity_id
_entity_poly.type
_entity_poly.pdbx_seq_one_letter_code
_entity_poly.pdbx_strand_id
1 'polypeptide(L)'
;MTKVRKAVIAAAGMGTRFLPQTKAMPKEMLPIIDKPVIQIVVEGLVEAGVEDIIIVTGPTKRAIEDHFDRSLELEDELAEKGKNEIADQLKAIAKMANFVYIRQKGSPKGNARPILNASHMLGSEPFFFFFADDFFTGEHS
;
A
#
# COMPACT_ATOMS: atom_id res chain seq x y z
N MET A 1 8.32 -6.35 -24.38
CA MET A 1 7.96 -5.15 -23.60
C MET A 1 8.96 -5.01 -22.46
N THR A 2 9.36 -3.80 -22.09
CA THR A 2 10.16 -3.55 -20.88
C THR A 2 9.36 -3.95 -19.65
N LYS A 3 9.92 -4.78 -18.76
CA LYS A 3 9.29 -5.17 -17.50
C LYS A 3 9.03 -3.92 -16.65
N VAL A 4 7.79 -3.73 -16.20
CA VAL A 4 7.41 -2.61 -15.32
C VAL A 4 7.74 -3.01 -13.88
N ARG A 5 8.70 -2.35 -13.23
CA ARG A 5 9.16 -2.73 -11.87
C ARG A 5 8.65 -1.80 -10.77
N LYS A 6 8.09 -0.65 -11.13
CA LYS A 6 7.66 0.39 -10.19
C LYS A 6 6.16 0.60 -10.25
N ALA A 7 5.55 0.87 -9.09
CA ALA A 7 4.19 1.36 -9.00
C ALA A 7 4.09 2.57 -8.08
N VAL A 8 3.24 3.53 -8.46
CA VAL A 8 2.85 4.66 -7.61
C VAL A 8 1.42 4.46 -7.15
N ILE A 9 1.22 4.43 -5.83
CA ILE A 9 -0.08 4.28 -5.19
C ILE A 9 -0.49 5.62 -4.54
N ALA A 10 -1.61 6.18 -4.97
CA ALA A 10 -2.17 7.39 -4.39
C ALA A 10 -3.05 7.08 -3.16
N ALA A 11 -2.61 7.50 -1.96
CA ALA A 11 -3.24 7.18 -0.67
C ALA A 11 -3.40 8.39 0.28
N ALA A 12 -3.40 9.62 -0.24
CA ALA A 12 -3.48 10.83 0.59
C ALA A 12 -4.92 11.34 0.86
N GLY A 13 -5.94 10.70 0.28
CA GLY A 13 -7.33 11.16 0.37
C GLY A 13 -7.91 11.03 1.78
N MET A 14 -8.76 11.97 2.20
CA MET A 14 -9.38 11.95 3.54
C MET A 14 -10.47 10.88 3.72
N GLY A 15 -10.97 10.29 2.63
CA GLY A 15 -11.98 9.23 2.72
C GLY A 15 -13.34 9.68 3.25
N THR A 16 -13.74 10.93 3.02
CA THR A 16 -14.98 11.53 3.58
C THR A 16 -16.26 10.79 3.23
N ARG A 17 -16.30 10.04 2.11
CA ARG A 17 -17.43 9.19 1.70
C ARG A 17 -17.72 8.04 2.67
N PHE A 18 -16.76 7.68 3.52
CA PHE A 18 -16.82 6.56 4.44
C PHE A 18 -16.82 7.00 5.91
N LEU A 19 -17.13 8.28 6.17
CA LEU A 19 -17.33 8.73 7.55
C LEU A 19 -18.57 8.05 8.16
N PRO A 20 -18.55 7.76 9.48
CA PRO A 20 -17.54 8.13 10.47
C PRO A 20 -16.32 7.19 10.53
N GLN A 21 -16.36 6.04 9.86
CA GLN A 21 -15.33 5.01 9.95
C GLN A 21 -13.94 5.54 9.62
N THR A 22 -13.83 6.41 8.61
CA THR A 22 -12.56 6.96 8.15
C THR A 22 -12.03 8.13 8.96
N LYS A 23 -12.69 8.49 10.07
CA LYS A 23 -12.23 9.56 10.96
C LYS A 23 -10.86 9.26 11.57
N ALA A 24 -10.63 8.01 11.95
CA ALA A 24 -9.40 7.56 12.62
C ALA A 24 -8.64 6.47 11.83
N MET A 25 -9.31 5.75 10.93
CA MET A 25 -8.71 4.72 10.10
C MET A 25 -8.66 5.18 8.65
N PRO A 26 -7.52 5.07 7.94
CA PRO A 26 -7.48 5.35 6.50
C PRO A 26 -8.49 4.51 5.73
N LYS A 27 -9.14 5.06 4.69
CA LYS A 27 -10.06 4.29 3.83
C LYS A 27 -9.38 3.09 3.18
N GLU A 28 -8.10 3.22 2.90
CA GLU A 28 -7.21 2.22 2.31
C GLU A 28 -7.01 1.01 3.24
N MET A 29 -7.21 1.23 4.54
CA MET A 29 -7.12 0.23 5.60
C MET A 29 -8.46 -0.43 5.93
N LEU A 30 -9.55 -0.08 5.22
CA LEU A 30 -10.82 -0.78 5.39
C LEU A 30 -10.65 -2.25 5.00
N PRO A 31 -11.10 -3.21 5.82
CA PRO A 31 -10.91 -4.63 5.53
C PRO A 31 -11.92 -5.12 4.49
N ILE A 32 -11.44 -5.96 3.58
CA ILE A 32 -12.25 -6.90 2.82
C ILE A 32 -11.99 -8.26 3.43
N ILE A 33 -12.97 -8.76 4.19
CA ILE A 33 -12.84 -9.96 5.02
C ILE A 33 -11.74 -9.75 6.08
N ASP A 34 -10.52 -10.19 5.79
CA ASP A 34 -9.37 -10.21 6.70
C ASP A 34 -8.18 -9.36 6.21
N LYS A 35 -8.23 -8.83 4.98
CA LYS A 35 -7.15 -8.03 4.39
C LYS A 35 -7.56 -6.58 4.15
N PRO A 36 -6.72 -5.59 4.47
CA PRO A 36 -6.91 -4.22 4.03
C PRO A 36 -6.98 -4.11 2.50
N VAL A 37 -7.83 -3.21 1.97
CA VAL A 37 -7.93 -2.97 0.51
C VAL A 37 -6.56 -2.72 -0.13
N ILE A 38 -5.71 -1.91 0.51
CA ILE A 38 -4.39 -1.59 -0.05
C ILE A 38 -3.46 -2.81 -0.12
N GLN A 39 -3.60 -3.79 0.78
CA GLN A 39 -2.81 -5.02 0.70
C GLN A 39 -3.17 -5.82 -0.56
N ILE A 40 -4.46 -5.91 -0.89
CA ILE A 40 -4.92 -6.62 -2.10
C ILE A 40 -4.34 -5.95 -3.36
N VAL A 41 -4.32 -4.61 -3.41
CA VAL A 41 -3.71 -3.86 -4.51
C VAL A 41 -2.21 -4.14 -4.63
N VAL A 42 -1.49 -4.13 -3.51
CA VAL A 42 -0.05 -4.40 -3.49
C VAL A 42 0.25 -5.85 -3.88
N GLU A 43 -0.50 -6.83 -3.37
CA GLU A 43 -0.36 -8.24 -3.75
C GLU A 43 -0.50 -8.42 -5.27
N GLY A 44 -1.54 -7.85 -5.89
CA GLY A 44 -1.72 -7.93 -7.34
C GLY A 44 -0.61 -7.23 -8.15
N LEU A 45 -0.05 -6.13 -7.65
CA LEU A 45 1.10 -5.46 -8.26
C LEU A 45 2.36 -6.32 -8.18
N VAL A 46 2.62 -6.94 -7.03
CA VAL A 46 3.76 -7.84 -6.82
C VAL A 46 3.64 -9.08 -7.71
N GLU A 47 2.44 -9.66 -7.82
CA GLU A 47 2.14 -10.75 -8.75
C GLU A 47 2.39 -10.36 -10.22
N ALA A 48 2.13 -9.11 -10.59
CA ALA A 48 2.46 -8.55 -11.90
C ALA A 48 3.96 -8.27 -12.11
N GLY A 49 4.81 -8.55 -11.11
CA GLY A 49 6.25 -8.40 -11.17
C GLY A 49 6.80 -7.03 -10.75
N VAL A 50 5.99 -6.22 -10.07
CA VAL A 50 6.43 -4.96 -9.44
C VAL A 50 7.29 -5.26 -8.22
N GLU A 51 8.39 -4.52 -8.08
CA GLU A 51 9.37 -4.71 -7.01
C GLU A 51 9.44 -3.48 -6.10
N ASP A 52 9.21 -2.28 -6.64
CA ASP A 52 9.20 -1.02 -5.89
C ASP A 52 7.79 -0.42 -5.82
N ILE A 53 7.25 -0.31 -4.61
CA ILE A 53 5.93 0.25 -4.32
C ILE A 53 6.11 1.63 -3.69
N ILE A 54 5.75 2.67 -4.44
CA ILE A 54 5.85 4.07 -4.01
C ILE A 54 4.47 4.54 -3.56
N ILE A 55 4.25 4.64 -2.25
CA ILE A 55 2.96 5.06 -1.68
C ILE A 55 3.02 6.56 -1.37
N VAL A 56 2.18 7.34 -2.04
CA VAL A 56 2.04 8.76 -1.77
C VAL A 56 0.93 8.99 -0.74
N THR A 57 1.33 9.37 0.47
CA THR A 57 0.47 9.42 1.65
C THR A 57 0.19 10.86 2.13
N GLY A 58 -0.88 11.00 2.91
CA GLY A 58 -1.21 12.22 3.68
C GLY A 58 -0.71 12.14 5.12
N PRO A 59 -0.93 13.17 5.96
CA PRO A 59 -0.44 13.22 7.34
C PRO A 59 -1.10 12.21 8.28
N THR A 60 -2.34 11.79 8.00
CA THR A 60 -3.12 10.87 8.86
C THR A 60 -3.05 9.41 8.40
N LYS A 61 -1.98 9.03 7.68
CA LYS A 61 -1.88 7.76 6.95
C LYS A 61 -0.82 6.81 7.51
N ARG A 62 -0.35 7.04 8.73
CA ARG A 62 0.68 6.21 9.38
C ARG A 62 0.31 4.73 9.42
N ALA A 63 -0.96 4.39 9.64
CA ALA A 63 -1.41 2.99 9.66
C ALA A 63 -1.13 2.23 8.35
N ILE A 64 -1.00 2.92 7.21
CA ILE A 64 -0.59 2.29 5.95
C ILE A 64 0.89 1.93 6.00
N GLU A 65 1.73 2.84 6.49
CA GLU A 65 3.17 2.64 6.65
C GLU A 65 3.44 1.48 7.62
N ASP A 66 2.79 1.50 8.79
CA ASP A 66 2.96 0.48 9.83
C ASP A 66 2.49 -0.92 9.35
N HIS A 67 1.50 -1.02 8.44
CA HIS A 67 0.97 -2.30 7.93
C HIS A 67 1.97 -3.06 7.06
N PHE A 68 2.76 -2.34 6.26
CA PHE A 68 3.79 -2.92 5.39
C PHE A 68 5.18 -2.89 6.01
N ASP A 69 5.30 -2.49 7.28
CA ASP A 69 6.56 -2.53 8.03
C ASP A 69 6.63 -3.76 8.94
N ARG A 70 7.83 -4.06 9.43
CA ARG A 70 8.10 -5.14 10.36
C ARG A 70 7.64 -4.76 11.76
N SER A 71 6.92 -5.66 12.42
CA SER A 71 6.60 -5.54 13.85
C SER A 71 7.28 -6.65 14.64
N LEU A 72 8.58 -6.48 14.90
CA LEU A 72 9.42 -7.53 15.52
C LEU A 72 8.84 -8.03 16.85
N GLU A 73 8.40 -7.12 17.71
CA GLU A 73 7.79 -7.45 19.00
C GLU A 73 6.54 -8.33 18.84
N LEU A 74 5.65 -7.98 17.91
CA LEU A 74 4.42 -8.75 17.66
C LEU A 74 4.73 -10.11 17.02
N GLU A 75 5.69 -10.16 16.10
CA GLU A 75 6.13 -11.40 15.47
C GLU A 75 6.71 -12.38 16.50
N ASP A 76 7.58 -11.90 17.39
CA ASP A 76 8.19 -12.70 18.45
C ASP A 76 7.11 -13.18 19.45
N GLU A 77 6.20 -12.30 19.88
CA GLU A 77 5.09 -12.66 20.77
C GLU A 77 4.18 -13.74 20.16
N LEU A 78 3.88 -13.65 18.86
CA LEU A 78 3.10 -14.66 18.16
C LEU A 78 3.84 -16.00 18.08
N ALA A 79 5.14 -15.98 17.76
CA ALA A 79 5.96 -17.18 17.70
C ALA A 79 6.07 -17.89 19.06
N GLU A 80 6.29 -17.14 20.14
CA GLU A 80 6.30 -17.67 21.52
C GLU A 80 4.97 -18.32 21.91
N LYS A 81 3.85 -17.79 21.41
CA LYS A 81 2.51 -18.35 21.61
C LYS A 81 2.19 -19.52 20.67
N GLY A 82 3.15 -19.99 19.88
CA GLY A 82 3.00 -21.08 18.91
C GLY A 82 2.21 -20.71 17.65
N LYS A 83 1.95 -19.41 17.41
CA LYS A 83 1.19 -18.89 16.25
C LYS A 83 2.14 -18.56 15.07
N ASN A 84 3.03 -19.49 14.75
CA ASN A 84 4.10 -19.29 13.76
C ASN A 84 3.55 -18.91 12.37
N GLU A 85 2.44 -19.54 11.94
CA GLU A 85 1.83 -19.24 10.64
C GLU A 85 1.41 -17.77 10.51
N ILE A 86 0.87 -17.19 11.59
CA ILE A 86 0.46 -15.77 11.61
C ILE A 86 1.69 -14.86 11.62
N ALA A 87 2.72 -15.21 12.41
CA ALA A 87 3.97 -14.45 12.42
C ALA A 87 4.66 -14.45 11.04
N ASP A 88 4.67 -15.59 10.34
CA ASP A 88 5.21 -15.72 8.99
C ASP A 88 4.41 -14.93 7.97
N GLN A 89 3.07 -14.87 8.11
CA GLN A 89 2.23 -14.01 7.26
C GLN A 89 2.57 -12.52 7.44
N LEU A 90 2.71 -12.03 8.67
CA LEU A 90 3.10 -10.62 8.93
C LEU A 90 4.47 -10.31 8.32
N LYS A 91 5.42 -11.24 8.48
CA LYS A 91 6.75 -11.15 7.88
C LYS A 91 6.72 -11.13 6.36
N ALA A 92 5.84 -11.92 5.74
CA ALA A 92 5.66 -11.93 4.29
C ALA A 92 5.11 -10.59 3.79
N ILE A 93 4.18 -9.98 4.53
CA ILE A 93 3.60 -8.69 4.17
C ILE A 93 4.69 -7.61 4.07
N ALA A 94 5.56 -7.53 5.06
CA ALA A 94 6.64 -6.53 5.08
C ALA A 94 7.75 -6.78 4.04
N LYS A 95 7.84 -8.01 3.50
CA LYS A 95 8.92 -8.42 2.58
C LYS A 95 8.51 -8.52 1.12
N MET A 96 7.22 -8.35 0.81
CA MET A 96 6.72 -8.62 -0.54
C MET A 96 7.24 -7.63 -1.60
N ALA A 97 7.66 -6.43 -1.21
CA ALA A 97 8.18 -5.40 -2.09
C ALA A 97 9.10 -4.41 -1.33
N ASN A 98 9.81 -3.56 -2.08
CA ASN A 98 10.47 -2.39 -1.51
C ASN A 98 9.44 -1.26 -1.38
N PHE A 99 9.11 -0.87 -0.15
CA PHE A 99 8.16 0.21 0.10
C PHE A 99 8.85 1.57 0.25
N VAL A 100 8.37 2.56 -0.49
CA VAL A 100 8.82 3.95 -0.42
C VAL A 100 7.63 4.85 -0.12
N TYR A 101 7.76 5.71 0.89
CA TYR A 101 6.68 6.60 1.31
C TYR A 101 7.01 8.06 0.99
N ILE A 102 6.09 8.73 0.30
CA ILE A 102 6.23 10.15 -0.05
C ILE A 102 5.03 10.91 0.49
N ARG A 103 5.25 12.00 1.23
CA ARG A 103 4.16 12.89 1.63
C ARG A 103 3.66 13.70 0.43
N GLN A 104 2.35 13.67 0.18
CA GLN A 104 1.73 14.53 -0.82
C GLN A 104 1.88 16.00 -0.42
N LYS A 105 2.59 16.80 -1.23
CA LYS A 105 2.80 18.24 -0.98
C LYS A 105 1.74 19.07 -1.70
N GLY A 106 1.21 20.10 -1.05
CA GLY A 106 0.19 21.02 -1.58
C GLY A 106 -1.23 20.49 -1.39
N SER A 107 -2.18 21.00 -2.17
CA SER A 107 -3.59 20.58 -2.02
C SER A 107 -3.73 19.06 -2.20
N PRO A 108 -4.50 18.36 -1.35
CA PRO A 108 -4.78 16.93 -1.52
C PRO A 108 -5.69 16.63 -2.72
N LYS A 109 -6.02 17.66 -3.51
CA LYS A 109 -6.89 17.57 -4.68
C LYS A 109 -6.08 17.26 -5.94
N GLY A 110 -6.63 16.40 -6.79
CA GLY A 110 -6.14 16.13 -8.13
C GLY A 110 -5.34 14.84 -8.26
N ASN A 111 -5.64 14.08 -9.30
CA ASN A 111 -5.12 12.73 -9.54
C ASN A 111 -3.67 12.73 -10.04
N ALA A 112 -3.22 13.83 -10.66
CA ALA A 112 -1.84 13.96 -11.15
C ALA A 112 -0.84 14.32 -10.04
N ARG A 113 -1.31 14.84 -8.89
CA ARG A 113 -0.45 15.35 -7.83
C ARG A 113 0.45 14.28 -7.21
N PRO A 114 -0.05 13.06 -6.90
CA PRO A 114 0.80 11.97 -6.44
C PRO A 114 1.96 11.65 -7.40
N ILE A 115 1.68 11.61 -8.70
CA ILE A 115 2.69 11.34 -9.73
C ILE A 115 3.76 12.44 -9.73
N LEU A 116 3.35 13.72 -9.67
CA LEU A 116 4.30 14.84 -9.57
C LEU A 116 5.18 14.75 -8.31
N ASN A 117 4.59 14.37 -7.17
CA ASN A 117 5.34 14.18 -5.93
C ASN A 117 6.34 13.01 -6.02
N ALA A 118 6.01 11.94 -6.74
CA ALA A 118 6.88 10.78 -6.94
C ALA A 118 7.85 10.90 -8.12
N SER A 119 7.67 11.89 -9.02
CA SER A 119 8.37 12.00 -10.31
C SER A 119 9.90 11.82 -10.26
N HIS A 120 10.54 12.40 -9.24
CA HIS A 120 11.98 12.31 -9.02
C HIS A 120 12.50 10.88 -8.74
N MET A 121 11.62 9.94 -8.37
CA MET A 121 11.94 8.52 -8.12
C MET A 121 11.68 7.62 -9.34
N LEU A 122 10.90 8.10 -10.31
CA LEU A 122 10.45 7.32 -11.46
C LEU A 122 11.50 7.29 -12.57
N GLY A 123 12.16 8.43 -12.82
CA GLY A 123 13.10 8.57 -13.94
C GLY A 123 12.39 8.43 -15.29
N SER A 124 12.98 7.69 -16.22
CA SER A 124 12.42 7.39 -17.54
C SER A 124 11.84 5.98 -17.67
N GLU A 125 11.71 5.25 -16.57
CA GLU A 125 11.17 3.88 -16.55
C GLU A 125 9.63 3.89 -16.59
N PRO A 126 8.97 2.98 -17.32
CA PRO A 126 7.53 2.80 -17.21
C PRO A 126 7.13 2.38 -15.78
N PHE A 127 5.95 2.81 -15.34
CA PHE A 127 5.44 2.51 -14.00
C PHE A 127 3.92 2.33 -14.03
N PHE A 128 3.40 1.59 -13.05
CA PHE A 128 1.97 1.51 -12.79
C PHE A 128 1.50 2.67 -11.92
N PHE A 129 0.27 3.13 -12.13
CA PHE A 129 -0.37 4.11 -11.26
C PHE A 129 -1.72 3.58 -10.78
N PHE A 130 -1.92 3.57 -9.46
CA PHE A 130 -3.13 3.04 -8.82
C PHE A 130 -3.65 4.01 -7.75
N PHE A 131 -4.97 4.03 -7.57
CA PHE A 131 -5.55 4.54 -6.33
C PHE A 131 -5.56 3.43 -5.30
N ALA A 132 -5.28 3.78 -4.04
CA ALA A 132 -5.16 2.79 -2.97
C ALA A 132 -6.49 2.12 -2.56
N ASP A 133 -7.63 2.61 -3.06
CA ASP A 133 -8.96 2.06 -2.84
C ASP A 133 -9.57 1.36 -4.07
N ASP A 134 -8.83 1.25 -5.18
CA ASP A 134 -9.28 0.57 -6.40
C ASP A 134 -8.54 -0.76 -6.57
N PHE A 135 -9.28 -1.87 -6.55
CA PHE A 135 -8.76 -3.21 -6.85
C PHE A 135 -9.62 -3.86 -7.93
N PHE A 136 -9.02 -4.79 -8.66
CA PHE A 136 -9.66 -5.46 -9.78
C PHE A 136 -9.61 -6.97 -9.55
N THR A 137 -10.71 -7.64 -9.87
CA THR A 137 -10.77 -9.10 -9.93
C THR A 137 -11.02 -9.50 -11.38
N GLY A 138 -10.37 -10.57 -11.82
CA GLY A 138 -10.54 -11.12 -13.16
C GLY A 138 -10.31 -12.62 -13.13
N GLU A 139 -10.97 -13.35 -14.03
CA GLU A 139 -10.69 -14.78 -14.21
C GLU A 139 -9.38 -14.94 -14.98
N HIS A 140 -8.45 -15.70 -14.43
CA HIS A 140 -7.27 -16.15 -15.17
C HIS A 140 -7.74 -17.14 -16.24
N SER A 141 -7.71 -16.72 -17.50
CA SER A 141 -7.92 -17.59 -18.66
C SER A 141 -6.65 -18.35 -19.02
#